data_AF-A0A7J6T045-F1
#
_entry.id   AF-A0A7J6T045-F1
#
_cell.length_a   1.000
_cell.length_b   1.000
_cell.length_c   1.000
_cell.angle_alpha   90.00
_cell.angle_beta   90.00
_cell.angle_gamma   90.00
#
_symmetry.space_group_name_H-M   'P 1'
#
loop_
_entity.id
_entity.type
_entity.pdbx_description
1 polymer ?
#
loop_
_entity_poly.entity_id
_entity_poly.type
_entity_poly.pdbx_seq_one_letter_code
_entity_poly.pdbx_strand_id
1 'polypeptide(L)'
;ITRIISAPSGHALLVGVGGSGRQSLSRLSAFIGQCTTVMIVISGKYSMNNLRTDLQAMYTKAGIKDEGVMFLFTDGQITNEKFLVFINDLLASGDIADLYASEDKDVIRNGVRSACKGAGIPDTPENLWSFFLSRIRKNLHMSICFSPVGDAMRSRARKFPALVNCTVIDWFQPWPKDALRSVGEKFLAEVEQLGPADGALRAGVVDFLPFSFEAVGHQSEKFIEVERRFAYTTPKSFLELIKLYTSMLGKKLLALEDKQYRLSNGLDKLKETAEQVAGLEEVLKEKAVVVEQKAKEADAFAEEVGREKTKVNAEA
;
A
#
# COMPACT_ATOMS: atom_id res chain seq x y z
N ILE A 1 -2.28 -18.72 9.15
CA ILE A 1 -0.91 -18.40 9.63
C ILE A 1 -0.80 -18.36 11.16
N THR A 2 -1.49 -17.49 11.91
CA THR A 2 -1.36 -17.39 13.39
C THR A 2 -1.47 -18.74 14.10
N ARG A 3 -2.49 -19.54 13.76
CA ARG A 3 -2.64 -20.91 14.29
C ARG A 3 -1.40 -21.80 14.10
N ILE A 4 -0.72 -21.66 12.95
CA ILE A 4 0.46 -22.47 12.63
C ILE A 4 1.61 -22.06 13.56
N ILE A 5 1.91 -20.75 13.65
CA ILE A 5 3.01 -20.28 14.50
C ILE A 5 2.74 -20.42 16.00
N SER A 6 1.48 -20.51 16.43
CA SER A 6 1.16 -20.78 17.84
C SER A 6 1.41 -22.24 18.23
N ALA A 7 1.58 -23.14 17.27
CA ALA A 7 1.92 -24.53 17.54
C ALA A 7 3.45 -24.68 17.68
N PRO A 8 3.95 -25.48 18.65
CA PRO A 8 5.37 -25.81 18.72
C PRO A 8 5.78 -26.54 17.43
N SER A 9 6.95 -26.19 16.88
CA SER A 9 7.44 -26.68 15.58
C SER A 9 6.51 -26.36 14.40
N GLY A 10 5.69 -25.32 14.55
CA GLY A 10 4.81 -24.83 13.49
C GLY A 10 5.56 -24.00 12.46
N HIS A 11 5.83 -24.60 11.31
CA HIS A 11 6.35 -23.91 10.13
C HIS A 11 5.26 -23.79 9.06
N ALA A 12 5.19 -22.67 8.35
CA ALA A 12 4.20 -22.41 7.33
C ALA A 12 4.85 -22.32 5.94
N LEU A 13 4.30 -23.02 4.96
CA LEU A 13 4.60 -22.82 3.54
C LEU A 13 3.41 -22.12 2.88
N LEU A 14 3.57 -20.83 2.65
CA LEU A 14 2.58 -19.95 2.04
C LEU A 14 2.78 -19.91 0.53
N VAL A 15 1.88 -20.59 -0.18
CA VAL A 15 1.95 -20.72 -1.64
C VAL A 15 0.98 -19.74 -2.27
N GLY A 16 1.45 -18.90 -3.18
CA GLY A 16 0.57 -17.97 -3.89
C GLY A 16 1.31 -17.10 -4.88
N VAL A 17 0.60 -16.45 -5.79
CA VAL A 17 1.21 -15.51 -6.74
C VAL A 17 1.82 -14.30 -6.01
N GLY A 18 2.74 -13.58 -6.67
CA GLY A 18 3.24 -12.31 -6.15
C GLY A 18 2.09 -11.34 -5.85
N GLY A 19 2.17 -10.56 -4.77
CA GLY A 19 1.11 -9.60 -4.43
C GLY A 19 -0.15 -10.19 -3.77
N SER A 20 -0.16 -11.48 -3.42
CA SER A 20 -1.25 -12.15 -2.66
C SER A 20 -1.32 -11.79 -1.17
N GLY A 21 -0.37 -10.99 -0.65
CA GLY A 21 -0.37 -10.55 0.75
C GLY A 21 0.32 -11.51 1.74
N ARG A 22 0.89 -12.62 1.28
CA ARG A 22 1.59 -13.63 2.11
C ARG A 22 2.57 -13.04 3.10
N GLN A 23 3.52 -12.21 2.63
CA GLN A 23 4.52 -11.59 3.50
C GLN A 23 3.90 -10.65 4.54
N SER A 24 2.90 -9.84 4.13
CA SER A 24 2.24 -8.89 5.02
C SER A 24 1.46 -9.62 6.11
N LEU A 25 0.75 -10.69 5.76
CA LEU A 25 -0.02 -11.49 6.71
C LEU A 25 0.88 -12.34 7.62
N SER A 26 2.05 -12.78 7.17
CA SER A 26 3.07 -13.36 8.04
C SER A 26 3.56 -12.37 9.09
N ARG A 27 3.93 -11.14 8.69
CA ARG A 27 4.34 -10.08 9.63
C ARG A 27 3.24 -9.76 10.63
N LEU A 28 1.99 -9.65 10.17
CA LEU A 28 0.84 -9.44 11.05
C LEU A 28 0.68 -10.60 12.05
N SER A 29 0.82 -11.84 11.58
CA SER A 29 0.71 -13.02 12.44
C SER A 29 1.83 -13.05 13.49
N ALA A 30 3.07 -12.71 13.10
CA ALA A 30 4.19 -12.61 14.02
C ALA A 30 3.94 -11.55 15.09
N PHE A 31 3.43 -10.38 14.69
CA PHE A 31 3.06 -9.32 15.62
C PHE A 31 2.00 -9.78 16.63
N ILE A 32 0.94 -10.45 16.17
CA ILE A 32 -0.08 -11.03 17.06
C ILE A 32 0.52 -12.07 18.01
N GLY A 33 1.42 -12.93 17.51
CA GLY A 33 2.10 -13.96 18.28
C GLY A 33 3.30 -13.46 19.09
N GLN A 34 3.51 -12.14 19.21
CA GLN A 34 4.65 -11.53 19.90
C GLN A 34 6.03 -12.07 19.45
N CYS A 35 6.10 -12.53 18.21
CA CYS A 35 7.32 -13.04 17.60
C CYS A 35 8.05 -11.92 16.86
N THR A 36 9.37 -11.85 17.05
CA THR A 36 10.20 -10.94 16.25
C THR A 36 10.27 -11.47 14.82
N THR A 37 9.83 -10.67 13.85
CA THR A 37 9.99 -11.05 12.44
C THR A 37 11.40 -10.76 11.96
N VAL A 38 12.05 -11.76 11.38
CA VAL A 38 13.37 -11.64 10.75
C VAL A 38 13.24 -11.98 9.27
N MET A 39 13.86 -11.18 8.42
CA MET A 39 13.93 -11.40 6.98
C MET A 39 15.37 -11.11 6.54
N ILE A 40 15.98 -12.03 5.78
CA ILE A 40 17.34 -11.83 5.28
C ILE A 40 17.36 -10.76 4.19
N VAL A 41 18.40 -9.93 4.17
CA VAL A 41 18.58 -8.91 3.14
C VAL A 41 19.66 -9.38 2.18
N ILE A 42 19.24 -9.82 1.00
CA ILE A 42 20.16 -10.24 -0.05
C ILE A 42 20.82 -9.00 -0.66
N SER A 43 22.15 -8.98 -0.63
CA SER A 43 22.99 -8.08 -1.42
C SER A 43 23.71 -8.88 -2.51
N GLY A 44 24.29 -8.20 -3.50
CA GLY A 44 25.07 -8.87 -4.56
C GLY A 44 26.27 -9.71 -4.06
N LYS A 45 26.67 -9.53 -2.80
CA LYS A 45 27.76 -10.28 -2.13
C LYS A 45 27.26 -11.27 -1.08
N TYR A 46 25.94 -11.46 -0.94
CA TYR A 46 25.38 -12.33 0.08
C TYR A 46 25.76 -13.79 -0.17
N SER A 47 26.47 -14.38 0.79
CA SER A 47 27.07 -15.71 0.69
C SER A 47 26.45 -16.70 1.67
N MET A 48 26.82 -17.97 1.55
CA MET A 48 26.45 -19.03 2.51
C MET A 48 26.84 -18.69 3.94
N ASN A 49 27.98 -18.00 4.14
CA ASN A 49 28.45 -17.63 5.47
C ASN A 49 27.56 -16.56 6.10
N ASN A 50 27.02 -15.63 5.30
CA ASN A 50 26.07 -14.63 5.81
C ASN A 50 24.78 -15.31 6.28
N LEU A 51 24.28 -16.28 5.52
CA LEU A 51 23.11 -17.07 5.94
C LEU A 51 23.37 -17.83 7.23
N ARG A 52 24.56 -18.44 7.39
CA ARG A 52 24.94 -19.08 8.67
C ARG A 52 24.89 -18.09 9.82
N THR A 53 25.50 -16.91 9.67
CA THR A 53 25.47 -15.87 10.71
C THR A 53 24.05 -15.42 11.04
N ASP A 54 23.19 -15.23 10.04
CA ASP A 54 21.79 -14.85 10.24
C ASP A 54 21.01 -15.96 11.00
N LEU A 55 21.23 -17.23 10.63
CA LEU A 55 20.65 -18.40 11.31
C LEU A 55 21.14 -18.48 12.76
N GLN A 56 22.43 -18.33 13.01
CA GLN A 56 23.01 -18.33 14.36
C GLN A 56 22.43 -17.22 15.25
N ALA A 57 22.19 -16.03 14.68
CA ALA A 57 21.56 -14.93 15.40
C ALA A 57 20.11 -15.23 15.77
N MET A 58 19.35 -15.86 14.87
CA MET A 58 17.98 -16.31 15.15
C MET A 58 17.95 -17.43 16.20
N TYR A 59 18.87 -18.40 16.11
CA TYR A 59 19.01 -19.50 17.07
C TYR A 59 19.40 -19.00 18.47
N THR A 60 20.27 -18.00 18.56
CA THR A 60 20.61 -17.36 19.83
C THR A 60 19.40 -16.72 20.50
N LYS A 61 18.57 -15.98 19.73
CA LYS A 61 17.34 -15.37 20.25
C LYS A 61 16.32 -16.44 20.68
N ALA A 62 16.07 -17.43 19.84
CA ALA A 62 15.07 -18.46 20.10
C ALA A 62 15.47 -19.43 21.22
N GLY A 63 16.74 -19.87 21.24
CA GLY A 63 17.22 -20.93 22.13
C GLY A 63 17.81 -20.44 23.45
N ILE A 64 18.64 -19.38 23.41
CA ILE A 64 19.29 -18.85 24.63
C ILE A 64 18.35 -17.88 25.34
N LYS A 65 17.80 -16.90 24.62
CA LYS A 65 16.94 -15.85 25.22
C LYS A 65 15.48 -16.27 25.41
N ASP A 66 15.06 -17.41 24.85
CA ASP A 66 13.67 -17.91 24.90
C ASP A 66 12.66 -16.92 24.24
N GLU A 67 13.09 -16.20 23.21
CA GLU A 67 12.27 -15.24 22.47
C GLU A 67 11.64 -15.86 21.22
N GLY A 68 10.36 -15.60 20.98
CA GLY A 68 9.67 -16.03 19.75
C GLY A 68 10.25 -15.33 18.50
N VAL A 69 10.61 -16.10 17.48
CA VAL A 69 11.17 -15.59 16.23
C VAL A 69 10.41 -16.17 15.04
N MET A 70 9.92 -15.31 14.15
CA MET A 70 9.40 -15.72 12.85
C MET A 70 10.42 -15.40 11.77
N PHE A 71 10.97 -16.44 11.14
CA PHE A 71 11.82 -16.29 9.97
C PHE A 71 10.96 -16.25 8.70
N LEU A 72 10.89 -15.08 8.06
CA LEU A 72 10.19 -14.86 6.80
C LEU A 72 11.18 -15.04 5.64
N PHE A 73 10.95 -16.07 4.82
CA PHE A 73 11.82 -16.45 3.72
C PHE A 73 11.03 -16.53 2.41
N THR A 74 11.57 -15.97 1.34
CA THR A 74 10.88 -15.78 0.06
C THR A 74 11.67 -16.42 -1.08
N ASP A 75 10.98 -16.79 -2.14
CA ASP A 75 11.59 -17.33 -3.36
C ASP A 75 12.68 -16.41 -3.96
N GLY A 76 12.45 -15.09 -3.96
CA GLY A 76 13.41 -14.10 -4.45
C GLY A 76 14.69 -13.98 -3.62
N GLN A 77 14.72 -14.50 -2.39
CA GLN A 77 15.92 -14.50 -1.56
C GLN A 77 16.83 -15.72 -1.81
N ILE A 78 16.36 -16.70 -2.58
CA ILE A 78 17.13 -17.91 -2.90
C ILE A 78 18.03 -17.60 -4.09
N THR A 79 19.21 -17.03 -3.80
CA THR A 79 20.26 -16.81 -4.81
C THR A 79 21.03 -18.10 -5.13
N ASN A 80 21.12 -19.00 -4.14
CA ASN A 80 21.78 -20.29 -4.28
C ASN A 80 20.91 -21.41 -3.70
N GLU A 81 20.67 -22.46 -4.47
CA GLU A 81 19.89 -23.63 -4.04
C GLU A 81 20.48 -24.31 -2.80
N LYS A 82 21.79 -24.14 -2.54
CA LYS A 82 22.44 -24.65 -1.32
C LYS A 82 21.88 -24.02 -0.03
N PHE A 83 21.24 -22.86 -0.09
CA PHE A 83 20.56 -22.28 1.08
C PHE A 83 19.49 -23.22 1.62
N LEU A 84 18.81 -23.94 0.72
CA LEU A 84 17.73 -24.84 1.09
C LEU A 84 18.22 -26.09 1.83
N VAL A 85 19.51 -26.41 1.81
CA VAL A 85 20.07 -27.48 2.66
C VAL A 85 19.92 -27.11 4.12
N PHE A 86 20.37 -25.91 4.52
CA PHE A 86 20.22 -25.43 5.90
C PHE A 86 18.75 -25.28 6.30
N ILE A 87 17.91 -24.80 5.37
CA ILE A 87 16.47 -24.69 5.63
C ILE A 87 15.82 -26.06 5.81
N ASN A 88 16.21 -27.06 5.03
CA ASN A 88 15.70 -28.41 5.16
C ASN A 88 16.03 -29.00 6.54
N ASP A 89 17.26 -28.82 7.01
CA ASP A 89 17.69 -29.33 8.32
C ASP A 89 16.99 -28.58 9.47
N LEU A 90 16.82 -27.26 9.33
CA LEU A 90 16.05 -26.43 10.26
C LEU A 90 14.61 -26.93 10.39
N LEU A 91 13.95 -27.20 9.27
CA LEU A 91 12.55 -27.65 9.25
C LEU A 91 12.40 -29.09 9.75
N ALA A 92 13.36 -29.97 9.44
CA ALA A 92 13.27 -31.39 9.78
C ALA A 92 13.54 -31.66 11.26
N SER A 93 14.65 -31.11 11.80
CA SER A 93 15.11 -31.42 13.15
C SER A 93 15.38 -30.19 14.01
N GLY A 94 15.59 -29.04 13.39
CA GLY A 94 16.09 -27.84 14.06
C GLY A 94 17.60 -27.88 14.34
N ASP A 95 18.28 -29.02 14.14
CA ASP A 95 19.73 -29.14 14.23
C ASP A 95 20.32 -29.07 12.81
N ILE A 96 21.09 -28.01 12.55
CA ILE A 96 21.68 -27.76 11.24
C ILE A 96 23.14 -28.21 11.28
N ALA A 97 23.50 -29.13 10.38
CA ALA A 97 24.87 -29.61 10.27
C ALA A 97 25.84 -28.47 9.93
N ASP A 98 27.01 -28.46 10.59
CA ASP A 98 28.07 -27.46 10.41
C ASP A 98 27.60 -26.00 10.61
N LEU A 99 26.55 -25.77 11.40
CA LEU A 99 26.15 -24.41 11.78
C LEU A 99 27.07 -23.80 12.83
N TYR A 100 27.58 -24.61 13.75
CA TYR A 100 28.43 -24.18 14.86
C TYR A 100 29.72 -24.99 14.90
N ALA A 101 30.85 -24.33 15.11
CA ALA A 101 32.10 -25.01 15.46
C ALA A 101 32.00 -25.61 16.87
N SER A 102 32.88 -26.56 17.18
CA SER A 102 32.90 -27.21 18.51
C SER A 102 33.03 -26.20 19.66
N GLU A 103 33.81 -25.14 19.46
CA GLU A 103 34.03 -24.06 20.42
C GLU A 103 32.73 -23.25 20.68
N ASP A 104 31.97 -22.93 19.61
CA ASP A 104 30.71 -22.19 19.72
C ASP A 104 29.63 -22.99 20.44
N LYS A 105 29.64 -24.32 20.30
CA LYS A 105 28.68 -25.21 20.98
C LYS A 105 28.83 -25.13 22.50
N ASP A 106 30.05 -24.97 23.01
CA ASP A 106 30.28 -24.82 24.45
C ASP A 106 29.77 -23.49 24.99
N VAL A 107 29.88 -22.41 24.20
CA VAL A 107 29.28 -21.10 24.55
C VAL A 107 27.76 -21.22 24.65
N ILE A 108 27.11 -21.91 23.70
CA ILE A 108 25.66 -22.12 23.70
C ILE A 108 25.21 -22.96 24.90
N ARG A 109 25.91 -24.07 25.16
CA ARG A 109 25.65 -24.95 26.32
C ARG A 109 25.69 -24.16 27.62
N ASN A 110 26.70 -23.29 27.79
CA ASN A 110 26.80 -22.43 28.95
C ASN A 110 25.66 -21.39 29.02
N GLY A 111 25.24 -20.84 27.87
CA GLY A 111 24.12 -19.90 27.78
C GLY A 111 22.77 -20.49 28.21
N VAL A 112 22.52 -21.77 27.95
CA VAL A 112 21.26 -22.45 28.34
C VAL A 112 21.33 -23.17 29.69
N ARG A 113 22.52 -23.30 30.30
CA ARG A 113 22.75 -24.10 31.50
C ARG A 113 21.88 -23.69 32.69
N SER A 114 21.74 -22.38 32.96
CA SER A 114 20.92 -21.91 34.08
C SER A 114 19.44 -22.26 33.89
N ALA A 115 18.93 -22.12 32.67
CA ALA A 115 17.56 -22.46 32.32
C ALA A 115 17.32 -23.99 32.35
N CYS A 116 18.29 -24.78 31.91
CA CYS A 116 18.24 -26.24 31.96
C CYS A 116 18.18 -26.74 33.41
N LYS A 117 19.01 -26.16 34.29
CA LYS A 117 18.97 -26.44 35.74
C LYS A 117 17.63 -26.02 36.38
N GLY A 118 17.09 -24.87 35.97
CA GLY A 118 15.75 -24.41 36.39
C GLY A 118 14.62 -25.35 35.95
N ALA A 119 14.79 -26.06 34.83
CA ALA A 119 13.86 -27.08 34.34
C ALA A 119 14.07 -28.48 34.99
N GLY A 120 15.04 -28.62 35.92
CA GLY A 120 15.32 -29.88 36.61
C GLY A 120 16.02 -30.94 35.76
N ILE A 121 16.58 -30.57 34.61
CA ILE A 121 17.26 -31.49 33.71
C ILE A 121 18.74 -31.64 34.14
N PRO A 122 19.31 -32.87 34.15
CA PRO A 122 20.71 -33.08 34.52
C PRO A 122 21.69 -32.33 33.62
N ASP A 123 22.71 -31.73 34.22
CA ASP A 123 23.74 -30.93 33.56
C ASP A 123 24.76 -31.82 32.82
N THR A 124 24.34 -32.41 31.70
CA THR A 124 25.20 -33.12 30.76
C THR A 124 25.27 -32.37 29.41
N PRO A 125 26.39 -32.44 28.67
CA PRO A 125 26.54 -31.74 27.39
C PRO A 125 25.45 -32.09 26.35
N GLU A 126 24.99 -33.34 26.37
CA GLU A 126 23.92 -33.86 25.52
C GLU A 126 22.55 -33.28 25.91
N ASN A 127 22.25 -33.27 27.22
CA ASN A 127 21.01 -32.71 27.72
C ASN A 127 20.91 -31.20 27.46
N LEU A 128 22.00 -30.45 27.65
CA LEU A 128 22.05 -29.02 27.34
C LEU A 128 21.78 -28.75 25.86
N TRP A 129 22.37 -29.55 24.96
CA TRP A 129 22.14 -29.41 23.52
C TRP A 129 20.69 -29.75 23.14
N SER A 130 20.17 -30.87 23.66
CA SER A 130 18.79 -31.28 23.42
C SER A 130 17.78 -30.24 23.94
N PHE A 131 18.05 -29.61 25.08
CA PHE A 131 17.23 -28.55 25.66
C PHE A 131 17.25 -27.29 24.79
N PHE A 132 18.42 -26.88 24.30
CA PHE A 132 18.56 -25.79 23.33
C PHE A 132 17.75 -26.04 22.05
N LEU A 133 17.87 -27.24 21.46
CA LEU A 133 17.09 -27.63 20.29
C LEU A 133 15.58 -27.68 20.57
N SER A 134 15.18 -28.08 21.78
CA SER A 134 13.76 -28.07 22.17
C SER A 134 13.19 -26.65 22.23
N ARG A 135 13.97 -25.68 22.74
CA ARG A 135 13.59 -24.25 22.75
C ARG A 135 13.53 -23.67 21.34
N ILE A 136 14.49 -24.01 20.48
CA ILE A 136 14.45 -23.59 19.08
C ILE A 136 13.17 -24.09 18.42
N ARG A 137 12.86 -25.39 18.55
CA ARG A 137 11.62 -25.97 18.01
C ARG A 137 10.36 -25.34 18.59
N LYS A 138 10.40 -24.82 19.81
CA LYS A 138 9.26 -24.14 20.43
C LYS A 138 9.09 -22.70 19.93
N ASN A 139 10.19 -21.95 19.77
CA ASN A 139 10.16 -20.50 19.60
C ASN A 139 10.50 -20.02 18.19
N LEU A 140 11.21 -20.81 17.39
CA LEU A 140 11.60 -20.47 16.03
C LEU A 140 10.58 -21.05 15.03
N HIS A 141 9.83 -20.16 14.41
CA HIS A 141 8.85 -20.50 13.39
C HIS A 141 9.32 -19.99 12.03
N MET A 142 9.07 -20.77 10.99
CA MET A 142 9.45 -20.38 9.63
C MET A 142 8.21 -20.10 8.80
N SER A 143 8.21 -19.01 8.04
CA SER A 143 7.16 -18.65 7.10
C SER A 143 7.78 -18.53 5.71
N ILE A 144 7.63 -19.59 4.91
CA ILE A 144 8.17 -19.70 3.56
C ILE A 144 7.14 -19.21 2.56
N CYS A 145 7.49 -18.22 1.74
CA CYS A 145 6.60 -17.64 0.73
C CYS A 145 7.08 -18.02 -0.67
N PHE A 146 6.53 -19.09 -1.26
CA PHE A 146 6.90 -19.55 -2.61
C PHE A 146 5.83 -19.28 -3.66
N SER A 147 6.22 -18.77 -4.82
CA SER A 147 5.32 -18.69 -5.96
C SER A 147 5.03 -20.09 -6.55
N PRO A 148 3.77 -20.43 -6.84
CA PRO A 148 3.44 -21.65 -7.60
C PRO A 148 3.75 -21.50 -9.10
N VAL A 149 4.14 -20.30 -9.55
CA VAL A 149 4.47 -20.02 -10.95
C VAL A 149 5.82 -20.62 -11.30
N GLY A 150 5.85 -21.39 -12.40
CA GLY A 150 7.03 -22.08 -12.90
C GLY A 150 7.35 -23.38 -12.14
N ASP A 151 8.43 -24.04 -12.54
CA ASP A 151 8.79 -25.37 -12.00
C ASP A 151 9.70 -25.33 -10.76
N ALA A 152 10.18 -24.15 -10.37
CA ALA A 152 11.16 -24.01 -9.29
C ALA A 152 10.64 -24.56 -7.95
N MET A 153 9.40 -24.21 -7.55
CA MET A 153 8.80 -24.73 -6.32
C MET A 153 8.71 -26.27 -6.34
N ARG A 154 8.24 -26.84 -7.46
CA ARG A 154 8.11 -28.29 -7.64
C ARG A 154 9.47 -28.99 -7.58
N SER A 155 10.48 -28.43 -8.23
CA SER A 155 11.85 -28.96 -8.22
C SER A 155 12.45 -28.93 -6.81
N ARG A 156 12.27 -27.81 -6.09
CA ARG A 156 12.73 -27.65 -4.70
C ARG A 156 12.02 -28.60 -3.74
N ALA A 157 10.71 -28.76 -3.88
CA ALA A 157 9.93 -29.70 -3.07
C ALA A 157 10.40 -31.15 -3.21
N ARG A 158 10.85 -31.56 -4.40
CA ARG A 158 11.44 -32.90 -4.63
C ARG A 158 12.84 -33.05 -4.05
N LYS A 159 13.67 -32.00 -4.15
CA LYS A 159 15.06 -32.02 -3.65
C LYS A 159 15.15 -31.88 -2.13
N PHE A 160 14.21 -31.15 -1.52
CA PHE A 160 14.18 -30.81 -0.09
C PHE A 160 12.83 -31.17 0.51
N PRO A 161 12.60 -32.46 0.88
CA PRO A 161 11.30 -32.95 1.32
C PRO A 161 10.76 -32.26 2.59
N ALA A 162 11.64 -31.73 3.46
CA ALA A 162 11.19 -31.06 4.68
C ALA A 162 10.37 -29.79 4.38
N LEU A 163 10.54 -29.19 3.20
CA LEU A 163 9.70 -28.06 2.76
C LEU A 163 8.21 -28.43 2.70
N VAL A 164 7.89 -29.68 2.37
CA VAL A 164 6.50 -30.16 2.23
C VAL A 164 6.07 -30.95 3.47
N ASN A 165 6.96 -31.78 4.02
CA ASN A 165 6.62 -32.71 5.10
C ASN A 165 6.58 -32.05 6.48
N CYS A 166 7.40 -31.01 6.70
CA CYS A 166 7.58 -30.37 8.00
C CYS A 166 6.96 -28.97 8.05
N THR A 167 6.17 -28.60 7.04
CA THR A 167 5.44 -27.33 7.01
C THR A 167 3.95 -27.57 6.80
N VAL A 168 3.15 -26.69 7.39
CA VAL A 168 1.73 -26.60 7.08
C VAL A 168 1.58 -25.75 5.82
N ILE A 169 1.07 -26.35 4.76
CA ILE A 169 0.88 -25.70 3.48
C ILE A 169 -0.41 -24.88 3.52
N ASP A 170 -0.30 -23.59 3.21
CA ASP A 170 -1.40 -22.64 3.13
C ASP A 170 -1.44 -22.04 1.72
N TRP A 171 -2.50 -22.32 0.98
CA TRP A 171 -2.64 -21.90 -0.41
C TRP A 171 -3.45 -20.62 -0.52
N PHE A 172 -2.78 -19.56 -0.94
CA PHE A 172 -3.37 -18.24 -1.15
C PHE A 172 -4.12 -18.24 -2.48
N GLN A 173 -5.41 -18.50 -2.38
CA GLN A 173 -6.33 -18.46 -3.51
C GLN A 173 -6.55 -17.02 -3.99
N PRO A 174 -6.90 -16.83 -5.28
CA PRO A 174 -7.44 -15.57 -5.77
C PRO A 174 -8.63 -15.12 -4.92
N TRP A 175 -8.81 -13.80 -4.79
CA TRP A 175 -9.92 -13.27 -4.01
C TRP A 175 -11.25 -13.52 -4.73
N PRO A 176 -12.25 -14.10 -4.05
CA PRO A 176 -13.59 -14.23 -4.61
C PRO A 176 -14.24 -12.85 -4.74
N LYS A 177 -15.31 -12.78 -5.55
CA LYS A 177 -16.07 -11.55 -5.81
C LYS A 177 -16.52 -10.85 -4.52
N ASP A 178 -16.98 -11.60 -3.53
CA ASP A 178 -17.43 -11.05 -2.25
C ASP A 178 -16.29 -10.40 -1.45
N ALA A 179 -15.08 -11.00 -1.49
CA ALA A 179 -13.90 -10.43 -0.85
C ALA A 179 -13.46 -9.14 -1.56
N LEU A 180 -13.48 -9.12 -2.90
CA LEU A 180 -13.21 -7.91 -3.69
C LEU A 180 -14.21 -6.80 -3.37
N ARG A 181 -15.50 -7.14 -3.25
CA ARG A 181 -16.57 -6.21 -2.90
C ARG A 181 -16.36 -5.63 -1.51
N SER A 182 -16.16 -6.47 -0.50
CA SER A 182 -15.93 -6.05 0.89
C SER A 182 -14.69 -5.16 1.04
N VAL A 183 -13.60 -5.50 0.34
CA VAL A 183 -12.40 -4.67 0.30
C VAL A 183 -12.71 -3.33 -0.37
N GLY A 184 -13.41 -3.34 -1.51
CA GLY A 184 -13.85 -2.15 -2.22
C GLY A 184 -14.68 -1.22 -1.33
N GLU A 185 -15.68 -1.76 -0.62
CA GLU A 185 -16.51 -1.01 0.34
C GLU A 185 -15.66 -0.32 1.40
N LYS A 186 -14.71 -1.06 2.01
CA LYS A 186 -13.86 -0.54 3.07
C LYS A 186 -12.94 0.59 2.60
N PHE A 187 -12.31 0.44 1.43
CA PHE A 187 -11.40 1.47 0.90
C PHE A 187 -12.16 2.68 0.32
N LEU A 188 -13.36 2.48 -0.24
CA LEU A 188 -14.17 3.57 -0.78
C LEU A 188 -14.98 4.32 0.29
N ALA A 189 -15.11 3.76 1.50
CA ALA A 189 -15.73 4.44 2.64
C ALA A 189 -14.97 5.73 3.02
N GLU A 190 -13.65 5.77 2.81
CA GLU A 190 -12.82 6.96 3.05
C GLU A 190 -13.04 8.09 2.02
N VAL A 191 -13.77 7.81 0.93
CA VAL A 191 -13.97 8.76 -0.18
C VAL A 191 -15.31 9.49 0.00
N GLU A 192 -15.29 10.60 0.73
CA GLU A 192 -16.47 11.42 1.03
C GLU A 192 -17.21 11.88 -0.23
N GLN A 193 -16.49 12.11 -1.33
CA GLN A 193 -17.06 12.63 -2.58
C GLN A 193 -18.01 11.65 -3.30
N LEU A 194 -18.02 10.37 -2.90
CA LEU A 194 -18.98 9.38 -3.39
C LEU A 194 -20.37 9.47 -2.71
N GLY A 195 -20.54 10.37 -1.74
CA GLY A 195 -21.79 10.61 -1.05
C GLY A 195 -22.00 9.72 0.18
N PRO A 196 -23.25 9.49 0.62
CA PRO A 196 -23.58 8.62 1.77
C PRO A 196 -23.24 7.14 1.51
N ALA A 197 -23.04 6.36 2.58
CA ALA A 197 -22.73 4.93 2.49
C ALA A 197 -23.80 4.15 1.69
N ASP A 198 -25.07 4.51 1.89
CA ASP A 198 -26.23 3.92 1.22
C ASP A 198 -26.57 4.58 -0.12
N GLY A 199 -25.70 5.45 -0.63
CA GLY A 199 -25.89 6.11 -1.91
C GLY A 199 -25.80 5.13 -3.07
N ALA A 200 -26.79 5.16 -3.98
CA ALA A 200 -26.79 4.31 -5.18
C ALA A 200 -25.51 4.47 -6.04
N LEU A 201 -24.91 5.66 -6.06
CA LEU A 201 -23.64 5.92 -6.74
C LEU A 201 -22.49 5.09 -6.13
N ARG A 202 -22.33 5.14 -4.80
CA ARG A 202 -21.27 4.39 -4.11
C ARG A 202 -21.48 2.89 -4.30
N ALA A 203 -22.70 2.39 -4.14
CA ALA A 203 -23.02 0.99 -4.38
C ALA A 203 -22.65 0.56 -5.81
N GLY A 204 -23.00 1.36 -6.82
CA GLY A 204 -22.64 1.08 -8.21
C GLY A 204 -21.14 1.03 -8.46
N VAL A 205 -20.34 1.93 -7.87
CA VAL A 205 -18.87 1.91 -7.98
C VAL A 205 -18.28 0.70 -7.27
N VAL A 206 -18.77 0.39 -6.08
CA VAL A 206 -18.37 -0.79 -5.30
C VAL A 206 -18.61 -2.08 -6.08
N ASP A 207 -19.77 -2.22 -6.71
CA ASP A 207 -20.12 -3.42 -7.48
C ASP A 207 -19.37 -3.51 -8.82
N PHE A 208 -19.02 -2.36 -9.41
CA PHE A 208 -18.23 -2.30 -10.64
C PHE A 208 -16.80 -2.78 -10.45
N LEU A 209 -16.18 -2.50 -9.31
CA LEU A 209 -14.78 -2.86 -9.05
C LEU A 209 -14.52 -4.39 -9.19
N PRO A 210 -15.24 -5.29 -8.49
CA PRO A 210 -15.10 -6.72 -8.68
C PRO A 210 -15.40 -7.18 -10.10
N PHE A 211 -16.45 -6.64 -10.73
CA PHE A 211 -16.81 -6.97 -12.11
C PHE A 211 -15.67 -6.66 -13.09
N SER A 212 -15.08 -5.46 -12.98
CA SER A 212 -13.96 -5.05 -13.82
C SER A 212 -12.74 -5.95 -13.63
N PHE A 213 -12.46 -6.38 -12.39
CA PHE A 213 -11.33 -7.24 -12.07
C PHE A 213 -11.51 -8.66 -12.61
N GLU A 214 -12.73 -9.20 -12.50
CA GLU A 214 -13.11 -10.50 -13.07
C GLU A 214 -13.06 -10.49 -14.60
N ALA A 215 -13.56 -9.42 -15.24
CA ALA A 215 -13.50 -9.24 -16.68
C ALA A 215 -12.06 -9.21 -17.20
N VAL A 216 -11.14 -8.53 -16.50
CA VAL A 216 -9.71 -8.55 -16.81
C VAL A 216 -9.12 -9.95 -16.61
N GLY A 217 -9.55 -10.68 -15.58
CA GLY A 217 -9.17 -12.09 -15.36
C GLY A 217 -9.51 -12.98 -16.56
N HIS A 218 -10.75 -12.95 -17.03
CA HIS A 218 -11.18 -13.69 -18.22
C HIS A 218 -10.41 -13.27 -19.48
N GLN A 219 -10.09 -11.98 -19.62
CA GLN A 219 -9.31 -11.50 -20.75
C GLN A 219 -7.84 -11.95 -20.67
N SER A 220 -7.27 -12.05 -19.46
CA SER A 220 -5.94 -12.60 -19.25
C SER A 220 -5.83 -14.08 -19.66
N GLU A 221 -6.90 -14.86 -19.47
CA GLU A 221 -6.97 -16.26 -19.94
C GLU A 221 -6.98 -16.35 -21.47
N LYS A 222 -7.76 -15.50 -22.14
CA LYS A 222 -7.71 -15.43 -23.61
C LYS A 222 -6.36 -14.93 -24.13
N PHE A 223 -5.74 -14.01 -23.39
CA PHE A 223 -4.45 -13.45 -23.77
C PHE A 223 -3.33 -14.49 -23.74
N ILE A 224 -3.32 -15.41 -22.77
CA ILE A 224 -2.32 -16.49 -22.76
C ILE A 224 -2.54 -17.48 -23.92
N GLU A 225 -3.78 -17.76 -24.31
CA GLU A 225 -4.06 -18.67 -25.43
C GLU A 225 -3.52 -18.14 -26.76
N VAL A 226 -3.68 -16.82 -26.99
CA VAL A 226 -3.28 -16.16 -28.24
C VAL A 226 -1.79 -15.79 -28.23
N GLU A 227 -1.34 -15.05 -27.21
CA GLU A 227 -0.01 -14.43 -27.19
C GLU A 227 1.04 -15.30 -26.46
N ARG A 228 0.62 -16.40 -25.82
CA ARG A 228 1.49 -17.26 -24.98
C ARG A 228 2.25 -16.49 -23.90
N ARG A 229 1.70 -15.34 -23.47
CA ARG A 229 2.24 -14.48 -22.41
C ARG A 229 1.27 -14.42 -21.24
N PHE A 230 1.79 -14.56 -20.03
CA PHE A 230 0.98 -14.49 -18.82
C PHE A 230 0.73 -13.04 -18.41
N ALA A 231 -0.53 -12.69 -18.16
CA ALA A 231 -0.95 -11.43 -17.54
C ALA A 231 -1.64 -11.73 -16.20
N TYR A 232 -0.88 -11.70 -15.11
CA TYR A 232 -1.40 -12.07 -13.78
C TYR A 232 -2.24 -10.95 -13.17
N THR A 233 -3.45 -11.29 -12.73
CA THR A 233 -4.25 -10.46 -11.83
C THR A 233 -3.93 -10.86 -10.39
N THR A 234 -3.68 -9.86 -9.53
CA THR A 234 -3.30 -10.10 -8.13
C THR A 234 -4.09 -9.18 -7.22
N PRO A 235 -4.34 -9.57 -5.95
CA PRO A 235 -4.97 -8.66 -4.99
C PRO A 235 -4.27 -7.31 -4.88
N LYS A 236 -2.94 -7.28 -5.00
CA LYS A 236 -2.18 -6.02 -5.09
C LYS A 236 -2.62 -5.16 -6.27
N SER A 237 -2.78 -5.74 -7.46
CA SER A 237 -3.26 -5.01 -8.65
C SER A 237 -4.66 -4.42 -8.42
N PHE A 238 -5.54 -5.14 -7.71
CA PHE A 238 -6.86 -4.62 -7.32
C PHE A 238 -6.77 -3.43 -6.35
N LEU A 239 -5.89 -3.52 -5.35
CA LEU A 239 -5.66 -2.38 -4.44
C LEU A 239 -5.06 -1.17 -5.16
N GLU A 240 -4.17 -1.38 -6.14
CA GLU A 240 -3.64 -0.29 -6.98
C GLU A 240 -4.72 0.32 -7.88
N LEU A 241 -5.66 -0.47 -8.41
CA LEU A 241 -6.83 0.05 -9.13
C LEU A 241 -7.65 1.01 -8.26
N ILE A 242 -7.96 0.60 -7.03
CA ILE A 242 -8.72 1.45 -6.08
C ILE A 242 -7.95 2.74 -5.77
N LYS A 243 -6.66 2.64 -5.46
CA LYS A 243 -5.81 3.82 -5.20
C LYS A 243 -5.77 4.77 -6.39
N LEU A 244 -5.61 4.23 -7.60
CA LEU A 244 -5.59 5.02 -8.83
C LEU A 244 -6.93 5.72 -9.04
N TYR A 245 -8.05 5.01 -8.85
CA TYR A 245 -9.39 5.57 -8.94
C TYR A 245 -9.57 6.75 -7.97
N THR A 246 -9.30 6.54 -6.68
CA THR A 246 -9.39 7.58 -5.63
C THR A 246 -8.50 8.78 -5.94
N SER A 247 -7.25 8.55 -6.35
CA SER A 247 -6.32 9.62 -6.71
C SER A 247 -6.80 10.43 -7.92
N MET A 248 -7.28 9.75 -8.96
CA MET A 248 -7.80 10.42 -10.15
C MET A 248 -9.08 11.20 -9.86
N LEU A 249 -9.99 10.63 -9.08
CA LEU A 249 -11.23 11.29 -8.68
C LEU A 249 -10.92 12.59 -7.93
N GLY A 250 -10.07 12.54 -6.91
CA GLY A 250 -9.66 13.73 -6.16
C GLY A 250 -9.04 14.80 -7.06
N LYS A 251 -8.11 14.43 -7.94
CA LYS A 251 -7.49 15.38 -8.90
C LYS A 251 -8.52 16.03 -9.84
N LYS A 252 -9.49 15.25 -10.34
CA LYS A 252 -10.50 15.75 -11.27
C LYS A 252 -11.51 16.65 -10.58
N LEU A 253 -11.91 16.32 -9.35
CA LEU A 253 -12.81 17.14 -8.55
C LEU A 253 -12.17 18.48 -8.18
N LEU A 254 -10.92 18.48 -7.71
CA LEU A 254 -10.18 19.73 -7.44
C LEU A 254 -10.09 20.61 -8.70
N ALA A 255 -9.75 20.02 -9.85
CA ALA A 255 -9.68 20.77 -11.10
C ALA A 255 -11.05 21.29 -11.59
N LEU A 256 -12.15 20.66 -11.18
CA LEU A 256 -13.51 21.15 -11.45
C LEU A 256 -13.89 22.27 -10.49
N GLU A 257 -13.56 22.14 -9.21
CA GLU A 257 -13.78 23.15 -8.18
C GLU A 257 -13.03 24.44 -8.52
N ASP A 258 -11.77 24.36 -8.95
CA ASP A 258 -10.99 25.51 -9.42
C ASP A 258 -11.67 26.23 -10.60
N LYS A 259 -12.23 25.46 -11.55
CA LYS A 259 -12.96 26.01 -12.70
C LYS A 259 -14.27 26.66 -12.26
N GLN A 260 -14.98 26.04 -11.33
CA GLN A 260 -16.23 26.56 -10.78
C GLN A 260 -15.98 27.86 -10.02
N TYR A 261 -14.96 27.90 -9.17
CA TYR A 261 -14.54 29.09 -8.44
C TYR A 261 -14.16 30.23 -9.39
N ARG A 262 -13.36 29.93 -10.42
CA ARG A 262 -13.00 30.93 -11.44
C ARG A 262 -14.21 31.46 -12.20
N LEU A 263 -15.18 30.60 -12.52
CA LEU A 263 -16.42 31.00 -13.19
C LEU A 263 -17.29 31.87 -12.28
N SER A 264 -17.43 31.50 -11.00
CA SER A 264 -18.17 32.28 -9.99
C SER A 264 -17.58 33.68 -9.87
N ASN A 265 -16.26 33.78 -9.65
CA ASN A 265 -15.58 35.07 -9.57
C ASN A 265 -15.72 35.90 -10.86
N GLY A 266 -15.77 35.25 -12.02
CA GLY A 266 -16.03 35.92 -13.29
C GLY A 266 -17.44 36.48 -13.39
N LEU A 267 -18.45 35.71 -12.95
CA LEU A 267 -19.85 36.13 -12.88
C LEU A 267 -20.04 37.29 -11.91
N ASP A 268 -19.43 37.23 -10.73
CA ASP A 268 -19.52 38.30 -9.73
C ASP A 268 -18.95 39.61 -10.29
N LYS A 269 -17.79 39.56 -10.95
CA LYS A 269 -17.22 40.73 -11.63
C LYS A 269 -18.09 41.28 -12.76
N LEU A 270 -18.72 40.40 -13.55
CA LEU A 270 -19.64 40.83 -14.60
C LEU A 270 -20.88 41.52 -14.01
N LYS A 271 -21.39 41.01 -12.90
CA LYS A 271 -22.51 41.60 -12.18
C LYS A 271 -22.14 42.98 -11.61
N GLU A 272 -20.98 43.10 -10.94
CA GLU A 272 -20.45 44.38 -10.48
C GLU A 272 -20.30 45.38 -11.62
N THR A 273 -19.78 44.94 -12.78
CA THR A 273 -19.61 45.81 -13.95
C THR A 273 -20.98 46.25 -14.50
N ALA A 274 -21.97 45.35 -14.55
CA ALA A 274 -23.31 45.69 -15.00
C ALA A 274 -23.98 46.72 -14.08
N GLU A 275 -23.82 46.57 -12.76
CA GLU A 275 -24.31 47.54 -11.76
C GLU A 275 -23.61 48.90 -11.92
N GLN A 276 -22.30 48.92 -12.15
CA GLN A 276 -21.55 50.16 -12.44
C GLN A 276 -22.00 50.84 -13.74
N VAL A 277 -22.23 50.07 -14.80
CA VAL A 277 -22.72 50.62 -16.09
C VAL A 277 -24.11 51.21 -15.92
N ALA A 278 -25.02 50.52 -15.22
CA ALA A 278 -26.36 51.05 -14.93
C ALA A 278 -26.29 52.38 -14.15
N GLY A 279 -25.43 52.47 -13.13
CA GLY A 279 -25.21 53.73 -12.40
C GLY A 279 -24.62 54.83 -13.28
N LEU A 280 -23.68 54.51 -14.17
CA LEU A 280 -23.14 55.47 -15.14
C LEU A 280 -24.19 55.96 -16.14
N GLU A 281 -25.11 55.10 -16.59
CA GLU A 281 -26.22 55.49 -17.48
C GLU A 281 -27.17 56.47 -16.81
N GLU A 282 -27.47 56.31 -15.51
CA GLU A 282 -28.27 57.27 -14.75
C GLU A 282 -27.57 58.63 -14.64
N VAL A 283 -26.29 58.63 -14.25
CA VAL A 283 -25.48 59.87 -14.17
C VAL A 283 -25.38 60.55 -15.54
N LEU A 284 -25.29 59.78 -16.63
CA LEU A 284 -25.22 60.33 -17.98
C LEU A 284 -26.53 61.03 -18.38
N LYS A 285 -27.69 60.44 -18.02
CA LYS A 285 -29.01 61.05 -18.26
C LYS A 285 -29.16 62.36 -17.48
N GLU A 286 -28.77 62.39 -16.22
CA GLU A 286 -28.78 63.63 -15.41
C GLU A 286 -27.89 64.71 -16.03
N LYS A 287 -26.64 64.35 -16.39
CA LYS A 287 -25.70 65.29 -16.99
C LYS A 287 -26.16 65.79 -18.36
N ALA A 288 -26.82 64.96 -19.17
CA ALA A 288 -27.35 65.39 -20.46
C ALA A 288 -28.39 66.51 -20.31
N VAL A 289 -29.29 66.41 -19.32
CA VAL A 289 -30.28 67.47 -19.01
C VAL A 289 -29.58 68.75 -18.56
N VAL A 290 -28.58 68.65 -17.67
CA VAL A 290 -27.80 69.81 -17.20
C VAL A 290 -27.05 70.49 -18.35
N VAL A 291 -26.46 69.71 -19.26
CA VAL A 291 -25.77 70.25 -20.45
C VAL A 291 -26.75 70.96 -21.37
N GLU A 292 -27.95 70.42 -21.59
CA GLU A 292 -28.97 71.06 -22.42
C GLU A 292 -29.48 72.38 -21.80
N GLN A 293 -29.65 72.41 -20.47
CA GLN A 293 -29.98 73.65 -19.75
C GLN A 293 -28.87 74.69 -19.91
N LYS A 294 -27.61 74.31 -19.67
CA LYS A 294 -26.47 75.22 -19.83
C LYS A 294 -26.23 75.66 -21.27
N ALA A 295 -26.53 74.81 -22.26
CA ALA A 295 -26.49 75.18 -23.67
C ALA A 295 -27.53 76.24 -23.98
N LYS A 296 -28.77 76.08 -23.50
CA LYS A 296 -29.83 77.09 -23.63
C LYS A 296 -29.47 78.41 -22.95
N GLU A 297 -28.86 78.35 -21.75
CA GLU A 297 -28.37 79.54 -21.05
C GLU A 297 -27.23 80.23 -21.83
N ALA A 298 -26.29 79.46 -22.38
CA ALA A 298 -25.19 79.99 -23.17
C ALA A 298 -25.66 80.59 -24.52
N ASP A 299 -26.63 79.97 -25.19
CA ASP A 299 -27.25 80.48 -26.41
C ASP A 299 -28.01 81.78 -26.13
N ALA A 300 -28.79 81.83 -25.04
CA ALA A 300 -29.47 83.06 -24.60
C ALA A 300 -28.47 84.19 -24.28
N PHE A 301 -27.38 83.86 -23.58
CA PHE A 301 -26.30 84.81 -23.30
C PHE A 301 -25.60 85.27 -24.60
N ALA A 302 -25.39 84.38 -25.56
CA ALA A 302 -24.80 84.72 -26.86
C ALA A 302 -25.72 85.62 -27.70
N GLU A 303 -27.05 85.42 -27.65
CA GLU A 303 -28.02 86.33 -28.27
C GLU A 303 -28.01 87.72 -27.61
N GLU A 304 -27.88 87.78 -26.29
CA GLU A 304 -27.81 89.04 -25.55
C GLU A 304 -26.51 89.80 -25.86
N VAL A 305 -25.35 89.12 -25.86
CA VAL A 305 -24.07 89.70 -26.30
C VAL A 305 -24.11 90.09 -27.77
N GLY A 306 -24.81 89.34 -28.61
CA GLY A 306 -25.06 89.68 -30.02
C GLY A 306 -25.85 90.98 -30.16
N ARG A 307 -26.93 91.13 -29.37
CA ARG A 307 -27.72 92.37 -29.30
C ARG A 307 -26.89 93.54 -28.79
N GLU A 308 -26.08 93.35 -27.75
CA GLU A 308 -25.20 94.40 -27.24
C GLU A 308 -24.12 94.79 -28.27
N LYS A 309 -23.50 93.84 -28.98
CA LYS A 309 -22.58 94.15 -30.09
C LYS A 309 -23.25 94.93 -31.21
N THR A 310 -24.49 94.62 -31.57
CA THR A 310 -25.23 95.40 -32.59
C THR A 310 -25.56 96.82 -32.13
N LYS A 311 -25.78 97.04 -30.83
CA LYS A 311 -25.96 98.39 -30.27
C LYS A 311 -24.64 99.16 -30.25
N VAL A 312 -23.54 98.53 -29.82
CA VAL A 312 -22.21 99.17 -29.79
C VAL A 312 -21.70 99.50 -31.19
N ASN A 313 -21.96 98.66 -32.20
CA ASN A 313 -21.63 98.98 -33.61
C ASN A 313 -22.57 100.01 -34.27
N ALA A 314 -23.72 100.31 -33.67
CA ALA A 314 -24.62 101.36 -34.15
C ALA A 314 -24.32 102.73 -33.50
N GLU A 315 -23.54 102.74 -32.41
CA GLU A 315 -23.09 103.94 -31.69
C GLU A 315 -21.62 104.33 -32.03
N ALA A 316 -20.95 103.61 -32.93
CA ALA A 316 -19.62 103.90 -33.47
C ALA A 316 -19.68 104.32 -34.94
#